data_AF-A0A1V1TJE1-F1
#
_entry.id   AF-A0A1V1TJE1-F1
#
_cell.length_a   1.000
_cell.length_b   1.000
_cell.length_c   1.000
_cell.angle_alpha   90.00
_cell.angle_beta   90.00
_cell.angle_gamma   90.00
#
_symmetry.space_group_name_H-M   'P 1'
#
loop_
_entity.id
_entity.type
_entity.pdbx_description
1 polymer ?
#
loop_
_entity_poly.entity_id
_entity_poly.type
_entity_poly.pdbx_seq_one_letter_code
_entity_poly.pdbx_strand_id
1 'polypeptide(L)'
;MDPYSAEGELINIHNHFHQGQFQEVVDFDTSSLSSENEVPARVLVLRARIALGQAEDVLADVKGETSEPEFAAVAALAQSALGQTDDAAQAIEELAESAGDNQTVQVLGGIVLQAAGKSDEALALLSKHSGSLDATALITQIHLQQNRTDLAVKEVAAARRWAQDSLLVNLAESWVGLRLGGEKYQQAFYVFEELAQAPATSSIVTLLSQAVCELHLGRVEEAQSALEQALQKQPDYADAIANLLVLTVITGKDATEITSSLKNAAPNHPFLTDLEEKSDLFDKAASKFSAKVAA
;
A
#
# COMPACT_ATOMS: atom_id res chain seq x y z
N MET A 1 -6.78 18.65 -13.61
CA MET A 1 -7.61 17.52 -14.07
C MET A 1 -6.78 16.28 -13.84
N ASP A 2 -7.35 15.23 -13.26
CA ASP A 2 -6.60 14.01 -12.96
C ASP A 2 -6.17 13.32 -14.27
N PRO A 3 -4.87 13.15 -14.54
CA PRO A 3 -4.40 12.53 -15.78
C PRO A 3 -4.82 11.06 -15.90
N TYR A 4 -5.26 10.45 -14.80
CA TYR A 4 -5.68 9.05 -14.73
C TYR A 4 -7.21 8.87 -14.80
N SER A 5 -7.93 9.85 -15.33
CA SER A 5 -9.38 9.74 -15.54
C SER A 5 -9.74 8.53 -16.42
N ALA A 6 -10.97 8.02 -16.27
CA ALA A 6 -11.44 6.84 -17.02
C ALA A 6 -11.42 7.01 -18.56
N GLU A 7 -11.40 8.25 -19.05
CA GLU A 7 -11.32 8.58 -20.47
C GLU A 7 -9.90 8.97 -20.93
N GLY A 8 -8.92 8.97 -20.01
CA GLY A 8 -7.54 9.39 -20.26
C GLY A 8 -6.65 8.30 -20.86
N GLU A 9 -5.59 8.71 -21.55
CA GLU A 9 -4.62 7.81 -22.19
C GLU A 9 -3.87 6.91 -21.18
N LEU A 10 -3.81 7.33 -19.90
CA LEU A 10 -3.05 6.66 -18.85
C LEU A 10 -3.86 5.65 -18.02
N ILE A 11 -5.14 5.46 -18.32
CA ILE A 11 -6.02 4.59 -17.50
C ILE A 11 -5.48 3.15 -17.40
N ASN A 12 -4.93 2.61 -18.49
CA ASN A 12 -4.45 1.22 -18.51
C ASN A 12 -3.17 1.04 -17.69
N ILE A 13 -2.16 1.89 -17.90
CA ILE A 13 -0.91 1.85 -17.12
C ILE A 13 -1.16 2.13 -15.62
N HIS A 14 -2.11 3.02 -15.30
CA HIS A 14 -2.54 3.31 -13.94
C HIS A 14 -3.24 2.11 -13.28
N ASN A 15 -4.13 1.44 -14.02
CA ASN A 15 -4.78 0.21 -13.56
C ASN A 15 -3.78 -0.92 -13.32
N HIS A 16 -2.82 -1.13 -14.22
CA HIS A 16 -1.73 -2.10 -14.00
C HIS A 16 -0.96 -1.80 -12.72
N PHE A 17 -0.64 -0.52 -12.47
CA PHE A 17 0.06 -0.10 -11.26
C PHE A 17 -0.74 -0.42 -9.99
N HIS A 18 -2.01 -0.03 -9.91
CA HIS A 18 -2.84 -0.27 -8.72
C HIS A 18 -3.25 -1.73 -8.52
N GLN A 19 -3.19 -2.55 -9.57
CA GLN A 19 -3.31 -4.00 -9.48
C GLN A 19 -2.01 -4.68 -9.06
N GLY A 20 -0.91 -3.95 -8.86
CA GLY A 20 0.39 -4.53 -8.51
C GLY A 20 1.07 -5.29 -9.66
N GLN A 21 0.65 -5.06 -10.91
CA GLN A 21 1.27 -5.63 -12.12
C GLN A 21 2.45 -4.76 -12.55
N PHE A 22 3.44 -4.58 -11.66
CA PHE A 22 4.51 -3.61 -11.85
C PHE A 22 5.37 -3.88 -13.09
N GLN A 23 5.58 -5.15 -13.46
CA GLN A 23 6.32 -5.47 -14.68
C GLN A 23 5.57 -5.00 -15.94
N GLU A 24 4.25 -5.15 -15.99
CA GLU A 24 3.42 -4.65 -17.10
C GLU A 24 3.47 -3.11 -17.20
N VAL A 25 3.60 -2.41 -16.06
CA VAL A 25 3.80 -0.95 -16.04
C VAL A 25 5.16 -0.58 -16.65
N VAL A 26 6.22 -1.33 -16.32
CA VAL A 26 7.57 -1.09 -16.85
C VAL A 26 7.64 -1.37 -18.36
N ASP A 27 6.94 -2.40 -18.82
CA ASP A 27 6.93 -2.82 -20.23
C ASP A 27 5.88 -2.06 -21.08
N PHE A 28 5.13 -1.13 -20.47
CA PHE A 28 4.06 -0.39 -21.14
C PHE A 28 4.62 0.54 -22.25
N ASP A 29 4.06 0.44 -23.45
CA ASP A 29 4.44 1.31 -24.56
C ASP A 29 3.90 2.74 -24.37
N THR A 30 4.80 3.67 -24.09
CA THR A 30 4.50 5.09 -23.86
C THR A 30 4.70 5.95 -25.11
N SER A 31 5.14 5.38 -26.24
CA SER A 31 5.52 6.13 -27.44
C SER A 31 4.36 6.85 -28.14
N SER A 32 3.13 6.39 -27.90
CA SER A 32 1.90 6.95 -28.49
C SER A 32 1.18 7.96 -27.60
N LEU A 33 1.68 8.18 -26.37
CA LEU A 33 1.08 9.12 -25.43
C LEU A 33 1.28 10.57 -25.90
N SER A 34 0.32 11.42 -25.57
CA SER A 34 0.45 12.86 -25.74
C SER A 34 1.55 13.44 -24.83
N SER A 35 2.13 14.58 -25.23
CA SER A 35 3.25 15.20 -24.50
C SER A 35 2.92 15.56 -23.04
N GLU A 36 1.64 15.84 -22.74
CA GLU A 36 1.18 16.12 -21.37
C GLU A 36 1.19 14.88 -20.47
N ASN A 37 1.18 13.68 -21.07
CA ASN A 37 1.16 12.40 -20.37
C ASN A 37 2.54 11.73 -20.25
N GLU A 38 3.59 12.30 -20.89
CA GLU A 38 4.96 11.76 -20.83
C GLU A 38 5.49 11.70 -19.38
N VAL A 39 5.39 12.81 -18.63
CA VAL A 39 5.88 12.88 -17.24
C VAL A 39 5.05 11.98 -16.31
N PRO A 40 3.70 12.05 -16.29
CA PRO A 40 2.89 11.16 -15.45
C PRO A 40 3.09 9.67 -15.75
N ALA A 41 3.28 9.28 -17.02
CA ALA A 41 3.58 7.90 -17.40
C ALA A 41 4.96 7.48 -16.89
N ARG A 42 5.98 8.32 -17.08
CA ARG A 42 7.33 8.04 -16.58
C ARG A 42 7.36 7.92 -15.06
N VAL A 43 6.61 8.75 -14.34
CA VAL A 43 6.47 8.64 -12.88
C VAL A 43 5.87 7.28 -12.49
N LEU A 44 4.84 6.77 -13.19
CA LEU A 44 4.31 5.43 -12.93
C LEU A 44 5.35 4.32 -13.17
N VAL A 45 6.11 4.41 -14.26
CA VAL A 45 7.20 3.47 -14.56
C VAL A 45 8.26 3.48 -13.46
N LEU A 46 8.71 4.66 -13.02
CA LEU A 46 9.72 4.77 -11.97
C LEU A 46 9.19 4.25 -10.61
N ARG A 47 7.93 4.54 -10.27
CA ARG A 47 7.28 3.96 -9.08
C ARG A 47 7.20 2.43 -9.15
N ALA A 48 6.87 1.87 -10.32
CA ALA A 48 6.81 0.42 -10.52
C ALA A 48 8.20 -0.23 -10.37
N ARG A 49 9.24 0.41 -10.90
CA ARG A 49 10.64 -0.02 -10.72
C ARG A 49 11.06 0.00 -9.25
N ILE A 50 10.71 1.04 -8.50
CA ILE A 50 10.94 1.09 -7.04
C ILE A 50 10.24 -0.09 -6.36
N ALA A 51 8.98 -0.38 -6.72
CA ALA A 51 8.24 -1.51 -6.16
C ALA A 51 8.84 -2.89 -6.53
N LEU A 52 9.55 -2.98 -7.67
CA LEU A 52 10.31 -4.16 -8.08
C LEU A 52 11.73 -4.23 -7.46
N GLY A 53 12.04 -3.36 -6.49
CA GLY A 53 13.33 -3.36 -5.79
C GLY A 53 14.47 -2.64 -6.52
N GLN A 54 14.17 -1.90 -7.60
CA GLN A 54 15.17 -1.19 -8.42
C GLN A 54 15.38 0.27 -7.97
N ALA A 55 15.25 0.55 -6.67
CA ALA A 55 15.30 1.91 -6.14
C ALA A 55 16.66 2.60 -6.37
N GLU A 56 17.77 1.86 -6.31
CA GLU A 56 19.12 2.39 -6.59
C GLU A 56 19.25 2.86 -8.04
N ASP A 57 18.77 2.06 -9.00
CA ASP A 57 18.80 2.41 -10.43
C ASP A 57 17.92 3.62 -10.71
N VAL A 58 16.73 3.67 -10.11
CA VAL A 58 15.81 4.82 -10.25
C VAL A 58 16.46 6.10 -9.73
N LEU A 59 17.18 6.06 -8.60
CA LEU A 59 17.93 7.21 -8.10
C LEU A 59 19.03 7.67 -9.06
N ALA A 60 19.75 6.72 -9.67
CA ALA A 60 20.77 7.05 -10.66
C ALA A 60 20.15 7.71 -11.91
N ASP A 61 19.01 7.19 -12.37
CA ASP A 61 18.31 7.67 -13.56
C ASP A 61 17.80 9.11 -13.39
N VAL A 62 17.22 9.46 -12.23
CA VAL A 62 16.62 10.80 -12.00
C VAL A 62 17.60 11.85 -11.48
N LYS A 63 18.84 11.49 -11.16
CA LYS A 63 19.83 12.35 -10.47
C LYS A 63 20.08 13.70 -11.15
N GLY A 64 20.00 13.76 -12.48
CA GLY A 64 20.21 14.97 -13.27
C GLY A 64 18.96 15.83 -13.48
N GLU A 65 17.80 15.35 -13.03
CA GLU A 65 16.48 15.88 -13.39
C GLU A 65 15.70 16.37 -12.16
N THR A 66 16.30 16.33 -10.97
CA THR A 66 15.67 16.74 -9.70
C THR A 66 15.41 18.25 -9.60
N SER A 67 15.72 19.03 -10.63
CA SER A 67 15.19 20.39 -10.77
C SER A 67 13.70 20.39 -11.09
N GLU A 68 13.19 19.31 -11.68
CA GLU A 68 11.76 19.08 -11.87
C GLU A 68 11.17 18.44 -10.60
N PRO A 69 10.09 19.01 -10.04
CA PRO A 69 9.56 18.57 -8.75
C PRO A 69 9.06 17.12 -8.75
N GLU A 70 8.57 16.62 -9.88
CA GLU A 70 8.13 15.24 -10.05
C GLU A 70 9.29 14.26 -9.81
N PHE A 71 10.45 14.52 -10.42
CA PHE A 71 11.61 13.64 -10.31
C PHE A 71 12.35 13.81 -8.99
N ALA A 72 12.31 14.99 -8.37
CA ALA A 72 12.74 15.17 -6.99
C ALA A 72 11.89 14.34 -6.01
N ALA A 73 10.57 14.30 -6.20
CA ALA A 73 9.68 13.48 -5.37
C ALA A 73 9.88 11.96 -5.61
N VAL A 74 10.14 11.54 -6.85
CA VAL A 74 10.53 10.16 -7.16
C VAL A 74 11.86 9.79 -6.49
N ALA A 75 12.85 10.68 -6.49
CA ALA A 75 14.11 10.46 -5.80
C ALA A 75 13.89 10.26 -4.29
N ALA A 76 13.09 11.11 -3.64
CA ALA A 76 12.75 10.94 -2.23
C ALA A 76 12.03 9.61 -1.96
N LEU A 77 11.09 9.20 -2.82
CA LEU A 77 10.44 7.89 -2.69
C LEU A 77 11.45 6.74 -2.78
N ALA A 78 12.39 6.79 -3.73
CA ALA A 78 13.43 5.78 -3.89
C ALA A 78 14.40 5.75 -2.70
N GLN A 79 14.78 6.91 -2.15
CA GLN A 79 15.57 7.01 -0.90
C GLN A 79 14.83 6.36 0.28
N SER A 80 13.55 6.66 0.43
CA SER A 80 12.72 6.03 1.48
C SER A 80 12.67 4.51 1.31
N ALA A 81 12.59 3.99 0.08
CA ALA A 81 12.60 2.55 -0.19
C ALA A 81 13.95 1.88 0.14
N LEU A 82 15.05 2.64 0.11
CA LEU A 82 16.38 2.19 0.54
C LEU A 82 16.62 2.35 2.06
N GLY A 83 15.59 2.70 2.82
CA GLY A 83 15.65 2.88 4.27
C GLY A 83 16.20 4.24 4.72
N GLN A 84 16.38 5.19 3.80
CA GLN A 84 16.77 6.58 4.11
C GLN A 84 15.52 7.45 4.36
N THR A 85 14.59 6.93 5.17
CA THR A 85 13.24 7.49 5.34
C THR A 85 13.25 8.90 5.94
N ASP A 86 14.10 9.17 6.92
CA ASP A 86 14.17 10.49 7.56
C ASP A 86 14.71 11.57 6.61
N ASP A 87 15.78 11.25 5.86
CA ASP A 87 16.37 12.15 4.86
C ASP A 87 15.39 12.42 3.71
N ALA A 88 14.69 11.37 3.25
CA ALA A 88 13.65 11.48 2.24
C ALA A 88 12.48 12.36 2.70
N ALA A 89 12.05 12.22 3.96
CA ALA A 89 10.99 13.03 4.52
C ALA A 89 11.39 14.51 4.61
N GLN A 90 12.63 14.80 5.03
CA GLN A 90 13.12 16.17 5.03
C GLN A 90 13.15 16.76 3.61
N ALA A 91 13.63 16.01 2.62
CA ALA A 91 13.65 16.46 1.23
C ALA A 91 12.24 16.76 0.70
N ILE A 92 11.23 15.96 1.08
CA ILE A 92 9.82 16.22 0.73
C ILE A 92 9.27 17.47 1.42
N GLU A 93 9.61 17.71 2.69
CA GLU A 93 9.18 18.92 3.40
C GLU A 93 9.71 20.17 2.71
N GLU A 94 11.01 20.20 2.36
CA GLU A 94 11.63 21.29 1.61
C GLU A 94 11.01 21.45 0.21
N LEU A 95 10.76 20.34 -0.49
CA LEU A 95 10.12 20.37 -1.81
C LEU A 95 8.69 20.91 -1.75
N ALA A 96 7.93 20.55 -0.71
CA ALA A 96 6.54 20.97 -0.53
C ALA A 96 6.38 22.47 -0.26
N GLU A 97 7.43 23.17 0.21
CA GLU A 97 7.42 24.63 0.36
C GLU A 97 7.33 25.35 -0.99
N SER A 98 7.92 24.78 -2.04
CA SER A 98 8.00 25.41 -3.37
C SER A 98 7.08 24.76 -4.40
N ALA A 99 6.77 23.47 -4.25
CA ALA A 99 6.03 22.66 -5.21
C ALA A 99 4.87 21.87 -4.58
N GLY A 100 4.35 22.31 -3.42
CA GLY A 100 3.28 21.60 -2.70
C GLY A 100 1.93 21.52 -3.43
N ASP A 101 1.73 22.29 -4.50
CA ASP A 101 0.54 22.22 -5.36
C ASP A 101 0.71 21.23 -6.54
N ASN A 102 1.91 20.67 -6.73
CA ASN A 102 2.16 19.65 -7.75
C ASN A 102 1.58 18.30 -7.31
N GLN A 103 0.73 17.70 -8.14
CA GLN A 103 0.02 16.46 -7.80
C GLN A 103 0.97 15.29 -7.51
N THR A 104 2.08 15.14 -8.24
CA THR A 104 3.07 14.08 -7.99
C THR A 104 3.79 14.31 -6.67
N VAL A 105 4.16 15.55 -6.35
CA VAL A 105 4.74 15.91 -5.04
C VAL A 105 3.76 15.60 -3.92
N GLN A 106 2.47 15.90 -4.10
CA GLN A 106 1.45 15.61 -3.09
C GLN A 106 1.34 14.10 -2.81
N VAL A 107 1.21 13.29 -3.86
CA VAL A 107 1.05 11.83 -3.73
C VAL A 107 2.33 11.19 -3.19
N LEU A 108 3.47 11.42 -3.84
CA LEU A 108 4.73 10.77 -3.44
C LEU A 108 5.25 11.31 -2.10
N GLY A 109 5.09 12.61 -1.87
CA GLY A 109 5.41 13.22 -0.58
C GLY A 109 4.53 12.68 0.54
N GLY A 110 3.22 12.50 0.30
CA GLY A 110 2.32 11.85 1.24
C GLY A 110 2.76 10.42 1.60
N ILE A 111 3.23 9.64 0.62
CA ILE A 111 3.76 8.28 0.86
C ILE A 111 5.00 8.33 1.76
N VAL A 112 5.97 9.18 1.42
CA VAL A 112 7.24 9.30 2.16
C VAL A 112 7.01 9.81 3.59
N LEU A 113 6.19 10.86 3.75
CA LEU A 113 5.85 11.40 5.07
C LEU A 113 5.12 10.38 5.93
N GLN A 114 4.17 9.63 5.36
CA GLN A 114 3.48 8.57 6.08
C GLN A 114 4.45 7.45 6.49
N ALA A 115 5.38 7.05 5.61
CA ALA A 115 6.40 6.06 5.93
C ALA A 115 7.34 6.53 7.06
N ALA A 116 7.60 7.83 7.16
CA ALA A 116 8.34 8.45 8.25
C ALA A 116 7.54 8.64 9.55
N GLY A 117 6.27 8.21 9.59
CA GLY A 117 5.38 8.40 10.74
C GLY A 117 4.83 9.83 10.89
N LYS A 118 5.06 10.71 9.91
CA LYS A 118 4.58 12.10 9.85
C LYS A 118 3.19 12.19 9.22
N SER A 119 2.21 11.53 9.85
CA SER A 119 0.87 11.37 9.28
C SER A 119 0.10 12.69 9.13
N ASP A 120 0.29 13.64 10.06
CA ASP A 120 -0.43 14.92 10.02
C ASP A 120 0.09 15.80 8.87
N GLU A 121 1.41 15.81 8.66
CA GLU A 121 2.08 16.47 7.54
C GLU A 121 1.70 15.83 6.20
N ALA A 122 1.65 14.49 6.15
CA ALA A 122 1.19 13.76 4.97
C ALA A 122 -0.24 14.14 4.58
N LEU A 123 -1.17 14.15 5.54
CA LEU A 123 -2.56 14.55 5.30
C LEU A 123 -2.67 16.03 4.91
N ALA A 124 -1.89 16.91 5.53
CA ALA A 124 -1.86 18.32 5.18
C ALA A 124 -1.41 18.54 3.73
N LEU A 125 -0.37 17.83 3.28
CA LEU A 125 0.11 17.89 1.90
C LEU A 125 -0.92 17.30 0.91
N LEU A 126 -1.44 16.10 1.20
CA LEU A 126 -2.41 15.42 0.34
C LEU A 126 -3.70 16.20 0.18
N SER A 127 -4.18 16.88 1.24
CA SER A 127 -5.42 17.66 1.21
C SER A 127 -5.42 18.82 0.19
N LYS A 128 -4.24 19.22 -0.32
CA LYS A 128 -4.10 20.22 -1.38
C LYS A 128 -4.46 19.69 -2.77
N HIS A 129 -4.69 18.39 -2.92
CA HIS A 129 -5.05 17.79 -4.20
C HIS A 129 -6.33 18.41 -4.78
N SER A 130 -6.37 18.53 -6.11
CA SER A 130 -7.53 19.02 -6.85
C SER A 130 -8.12 17.90 -7.70
N GLY A 131 -8.78 16.94 -7.05
CA GLY A 131 -9.48 15.84 -7.71
C GLY A 131 -8.59 14.65 -8.09
N SER A 132 -7.42 14.51 -7.45
CA SER A 132 -6.56 13.33 -7.61
C SER A 132 -7.13 12.13 -6.85
N LEU A 133 -7.40 11.03 -7.55
CA LEU A 133 -7.85 9.78 -6.92
C LEU A 133 -6.73 9.08 -6.14
N ASP A 134 -5.48 9.17 -6.58
CA ASP A 134 -4.31 8.69 -5.83
C ASP A 134 -4.23 9.33 -4.44
N ALA A 135 -4.40 10.65 -4.36
CA ALA A 135 -4.37 11.36 -3.08
C ALA A 135 -5.54 10.95 -2.18
N THR A 136 -6.77 10.87 -2.70
CA THR A 136 -7.94 10.38 -1.95
C THR A 136 -7.74 8.96 -1.43
N ALA A 137 -7.20 8.06 -2.25
CA ALA A 137 -6.93 6.68 -1.83
C ALA A 137 -5.90 6.63 -0.70
N LEU A 138 -4.85 7.45 -0.79
CA LEU A 138 -3.83 7.53 0.25
C LEU A 138 -4.34 8.16 1.54
N ILE A 139 -5.13 9.24 1.48
CA ILE A 139 -5.83 9.83 2.64
C ILE A 139 -6.70 8.76 3.33
N THR A 140 -7.43 7.98 2.53
CA THR A 140 -8.26 6.87 3.04
C THR A 140 -7.41 5.84 3.78
N GLN A 141 -6.28 5.41 3.21
CA GLN A 141 -5.36 4.46 3.85
C GLN A 141 -4.80 5.01 5.16
N ILE A 142 -4.36 6.28 5.20
CA ILE A 142 -3.83 6.91 6.41
C ILE A 142 -4.90 6.96 7.50
N HIS A 143 -6.14 7.35 7.16
CA HIS A 143 -7.24 7.34 8.12
C HIS A 143 -7.56 5.95 8.66
N LEU A 144 -7.51 4.91 7.81
CA LEU A 144 -7.70 3.52 8.26
C LEU A 144 -6.58 3.08 9.22
N GLN A 145 -5.33 3.43 8.93
CA GLN A 145 -4.19 3.16 9.81
C GLN A 145 -4.29 3.89 11.16
N GLN A 146 -4.83 5.11 11.17
CA GLN A 146 -5.15 5.87 12.39
C GLN A 146 -6.40 5.37 13.13
N ASN A 147 -7.03 4.29 12.67
CA ASN A 147 -8.31 3.79 13.18
C ASN A 147 -9.47 4.81 13.09
N ARG A 148 -9.36 5.81 12.21
CA ARG A 148 -10.37 6.82 11.91
C ARG A 148 -11.26 6.37 10.76
N THR A 149 -11.93 5.23 10.94
CA THR A 149 -12.85 4.66 9.94
C THR A 149 -13.96 5.64 9.54
N ASP A 150 -14.37 6.53 10.46
CA ASP A 150 -15.35 7.58 10.21
C ASP A 150 -14.91 8.57 9.12
N LEU A 151 -13.63 8.91 9.07
CA LEU A 151 -13.06 9.81 8.07
C LEU A 151 -12.82 9.08 6.75
N ALA A 152 -12.31 7.85 6.80
CA ALA A 152 -12.11 7.03 5.61
C ALA A 152 -13.42 6.78 4.84
N VAL A 153 -14.53 6.49 5.54
CA VAL A 153 -15.86 6.36 4.92
C VAL A 153 -16.29 7.63 4.21
N LYS A 154 -16.06 8.81 4.81
CA LYS A 154 -16.44 10.10 4.22
C LYS A 154 -15.63 10.40 2.97
N GLU A 155 -14.32 10.15 3.02
CA GLU A 155 -13.40 10.40 1.92
C GLU A 155 -13.79 9.60 0.67
N VAL A 156 -13.96 8.29 0.83
CA VAL A 156 -14.32 7.43 -0.29
C VAL A 156 -15.74 7.72 -0.81
N ALA A 157 -16.70 8.01 0.08
CA ALA A 157 -18.05 8.38 -0.34
C ALA A 157 -18.09 9.71 -1.11
N ALA A 158 -17.17 10.64 -0.83
CA ALA A 158 -17.02 11.87 -1.59
C ALA A 158 -16.46 11.58 -3.00
N ALA A 159 -15.43 10.75 -3.09
CA ALA A 159 -14.82 10.32 -4.36
C ALA A 159 -15.81 9.60 -5.28
N ARG A 160 -16.58 8.65 -4.73
CA ARG A 160 -17.58 7.85 -5.46
C ARG A 160 -18.62 8.69 -6.21
N ARG A 161 -18.92 9.91 -5.75
CA ARG A 161 -19.91 10.80 -6.40
C ARG A 161 -19.49 11.25 -7.80
N TRP A 162 -18.19 11.35 -8.05
CA TRP A 162 -17.65 11.88 -9.30
C TRP A 162 -16.77 10.89 -10.06
N ALA A 163 -16.30 9.81 -9.41
CA ALA A 163 -15.50 8.75 -10.03
C ALA A 163 -16.15 7.37 -9.86
N GLN A 164 -17.34 7.17 -10.46
CA GLN A 164 -18.17 5.98 -10.26
C GLN A 164 -17.55 4.68 -10.81
N ASP A 165 -16.81 4.78 -11.91
CA ASP A 165 -16.21 3.64 -12.63
C ASP A 165 -14.71 3.47 -12.35
N SER A 166 -14.17 4.19 -11.36
CA SER A 166 -12.74 4.10 -11.02
C SER A 166 -12.43 2.83 -10.25
N LEU A 167 -11.46 2.06 -10.76
CA LEU A 167 -10.87 0.94 -10.03
C LEU A 167 -10.34 1.39 -8.66
N LEU A 168 -9.63 2.52 -8.60
CA LEU A 168 -9.02 2.99 -7.37
C LEU A 168 -10.07 3.35 -6.30
N VAL A 169 -11.24 3.86 -6.70
CA VAL A 169 -12.37 4.04 -5.79
C VAL A 169 -12.92 2.70 -5.31
N ASN A 170 -13.07 1.70 -6.20
CA ASN A 170 -13.51 0.36 -5.79
C ASN A 170 -12.52 -0.30 -4.80
N LEU A 171 -11.22 -0.11 -5.00
CA LEU A 171 -10.18 -0.57 -4.06
C LEU A 171 -10.31 0.13 -2.70
N ALA A 172 -10.45 1.45 -2.69
CA ALA A 172 -10.59 2.23 -1.45
C ALA A 172 -11.88 1.87 -0.68
N GLU A 173 -13.00 1.69 -1.38
CA GLU A 173 -14.26 1.18 -0.79
C GLU A 173 -14.09 -0.20 -0.20
N SER A 174 -13.31 -1.07 -0.85
CA SER A 174 -13.05 -2.42 -0.38
C SER A 174 -12.20 -2.43 0.90
N TRP A 175 -11.16 -1.58 0.99
CA TRP A 175 -10.38 -1.41 2.23
C TRP A 175 -11.23 -0.91 3.39
N VAL A 176 -12.09 0.08 3.15
CA VAL A 176 -13.05 0.58 4.14
C VAL A 176 -14.06 -0.52 4.51
N GLY A 177 -14.53 -1.27 3.53
CA GLY A 177 -15.46 -2.38 3.72
C GLY A 177 -14.89 -3.48 4.62
N LEU A 178 -13.63 -3.86 4.40
CA LEU A 178 -12.89 -4.79 5.27
C LEU A 178 -12.75 -4.27 6.71
N ARG A 179 -12.71 -2.95 6.91
CA ARG A 179 -12.69 -2.37 8.26
C ARG A 179 -14.06 -2.36 8.95
N LEU A 180 -15.14 -2.24 8.18
CA LEU A 180 -16.52 -2.17 8.70
C LEU A 180 -17.10 -3.57 8.99
N GLY A 181 -16.77 -4.54 8.16
CA GLY A 181 -17.23 -5.93 8.28
C GLY A 181 -18.70 -6.17 7.97
N GLY A 182 -19.17 -7.35 8.36
CA GLY A 182 -20.52 -7.83 8.01
C GLY A 182 -20.67 -8.07 6.51
N GLU A 183 -21.77 -7.60 5.92
CA GLU A 183 -22.05 -7.72 4.48
C GLU A 183 -20.97 -7.04 3.60
N LYS A 184 -20.18 -6.12 4.18
CA LYS A 184 -19.09 -5.44 3.48
C LYS A 184 -17.92 -6.34 3.13
N TYR A 185 -17.70 -7.43 3.88
CA TYR A 185 -16.69 -8.43 3.52
C TYR A 185 -16.99 -9.07 2.16
N GLN A 186 -18.26 -9.44 1.92
CA GLN A 186 -18.66 -10.05 0.66
C GLN A 186 -18.58 -9.06 -0.51
N GLN A 187 -18.84 -7.76 -0.28
CA GLN A 187 -18.69 -6.71 -1.30
C GLN A 187 -17.21 -6.54 -1.68
N ALA A 188 -16.32 -6.43 -0.70
CA ALA A 188 -14.88 -6.36 -0.94
C ALA A 188 -14.34 -7.62 -1.63
N PHE A 189 -14.84 -8.79 -1.25
CA PHE A 189 -14.47 -10.06 -1.87
C PHE A 189 -14.70 -10.04 -3.39
N TYR A 190 -15.88 -9.64 -3.87
CA TYR A 190 -16.16 -9.67 -5.31
C TYR A 190 -15.20 -8.77 -6.10
N VAL A 191 -14.84 -7.61 -5.57
CA VAL A 191 -13.86 -6.72 -6.20
C VAL A 191 -12.50 -7.41 -6.32
N PHE A 192 -11.99 -7.97 -5.21
CA PHE A 192 -10.66 -8.58 -5.23
C PHE A 192 -10.61 -9.94 -5.95
N GLU A 193 -11.69 -10.72 -5.91
CA GLU A 193 -11.83 -11.94 -6.71
C GLU A 193 -11.77 -11.61 -8.20
N GLU A 194 -12.51 -10.59 -8.67
CA GLU A 194 -12.50 -10.17 -10.07
C GLU A 194 -11.08 -9.80 -10.54
N LEU A 195 -10.28 -9.16 -9.68
CA LEU A 195 -8.90 -8.78 -9.96
C LEU A 195 -7.91 -9.96 -9.91
N ALA A 196 -8.21 -11.00 -9.13
CA ALA A 196 -7.33 -12.15 -8.92
C ALA A 196 -7.66 -13.35 -9.82
N GLN A 197 -8.87 -13.42 -10.39
CA GLN A 197 -9.40 -14.62 -11.06
C GLN A 197 -8.59 -15.08 -12.29
N ALA A 198 -7.96 -14.15 -13.02
CA ALA A 198 -7.25 -14.48 -14.26
C ALA A 198 -5.74 -14.62 -13.99
N PRO A 199 -5.12 -15.80 -14.23
CA PRO A 199 -3.70 -16.02 -13.93
C PRO A 199 -2.75 -15.05 -14.64
N ALA A 200 -3.13 -14.56 -15.82
CA ALA A 200 -2.35 -13.60 -16.61
C ALA A 200 -2.37 -12.18 -16.01
N THR A 201 -3.37 -11.85 -15.19
CA THR A 201 -3.53 -10.53 -14.57
C THR A 201 -3.41 -10.59 -13.04
N SER A 202 -3.29 -11.78 -12.44
CA SER A 202 -3.14 -11.89 -11.00
C SER A 202 -1.72 -11.47 -10.57
N SER A 203 -1.65 -10.50 -9.67
CA SER A 203 -0.42 -10.11 -8.99
C SER A 203 -0.38 -10.72 -7.60
N ILE A 204 0.77 -10.58 -6.93
CA ILE A 204 0.88 -10.93 -5.51
C ILE A 204 -0.15 -10.10 -4.70
N VAL A 205 -0.26 -8.80 -4.97
CA VAL A 205 -1.17 -7.88 -4.25
C VAL A 205 -2.65 -8.29 -4.39
N THR A 206 -3.10 -8.68 -5.59
CA THR A 206 -4.51 -9.08 -5.78
C THR A 206 -4.80 -10.42 -5.12
N LEU A 207 -3.87 -11.38 -5.15
CA LEU A 207 -3.97 -12.65 -4.44
C LEU A 207 -4.03 -12.47 -2.92
N LEU A 208 -3.18 -11.60 -2.34
CA LEU A 208 -3.26 -11.29 -0.91
C LEU A 208 -4.59 -10.64 -0.55
N SER A 209 -5.06 -9.68 -1.36
CA SER A 209 -6.33 -8.99 -1.09
C SER A 209 -7.51 -9.97 -1.12
N GLN A 210 -7.51 -10.90 -2.07
CA GLN A 210 -8.49 -12.00 -2.10
C GLN A 210 -8.38 -12.87 -0.84
N ALA A 211 -7.18 -13.30 -0.46
CA ALA A 211 -6.97 -14.14 0.72
C ALA A 211 -7.46 -13.48 2.01
N VAL A 212 -7.20 -12.18 2.19
CA VAL A 212 -7.68 -11.41 3.36
C VAL A 212 -9.21 -11.37 3.39
N CYS A 213 -9.87 -11.14 2.25
CA CYS A 213 -11.32 -11.22 2.17
C CYS A 213 -11.87 -12.61 2.55
N GLU A 214 -11.24 -13.68 2.04
CA GLU A 214 -11.66 -15.06 2.34
C GLU A 214 -11.48 -15.37 3.84
N LEU A 215 -10.40 -14.92 4.47
CA LEU A 215 -10.20 -15.01 5.92
C LEU A 215 -11.32 -14.31 6.70
N HIS A 216 -11.71 -13.09 6.29
CA HIS A 216 -12.82 -12.37 6.91
C HIS A 216 -14.18 -13.06 6.73
N LEU A 217 -14.35 -13.82 5.64
CA LEU A 217 -15.53 -14.64 5.37
C LEU A 217 -15.49 -16.02 6.04
N GLY A 218 -14.38 -16.37 6.72
CA GLY A 218 -14.19 -17.67 7.36
C GLY A 218 -13.89 -18.82 6.40
N ARG A 219 -13.54 -18.52 5.15
CA ARG A 219 -13.20 -19.46 4.08
C ARG A 219 -11.70 -19.72 4.09
N VAL A 220 -11.27 -20.51 5.08
CA VAL A 220 -9.84 -20.67 5.39
C VAL A 220 -9.10 -21.49 4.34
N GLU A 221 -9.76 -22.44 3.69
CA GLU A 221 -9.17 -23.27 2.63
C GLU A 221 -8.85 -22.44 1.37
N GLU A 222 -9.79 -21.59 0.94
CA GLU A 222 -9.63 -20.69 -0.19
C GLU A 222 -8.56 -19.64 0.09
N ALA A 223 -8.57 -19.07 1.30
CA ALA A 223 -7.52 -18.14 1.75
C ALA A 223 -6.13 -18.81 1.71
N GLN A 224 -6.00 -20.05 2.18
CA GLN A 224 -4.73 -20.77 2.16
C GLN A 224 -4.22 -20.96 0.73
N SER A 225 -5.09 -21.38 -0.20
CA SER A 225 -4.74 -21.53 -1.62
C SER A 225 -4.25 -20.23 -2.25
N ALA A 226 -4.92 -19.11 -2.00
CA ALA A 226 -4.52 -17.81 -2.52
C ALA A 226 -3.16 -17.34 -1.96
N LEU A 227 -2.90 -17.56 -0.67
CA LEU A 227 -1.61 -17.24 -0.05
C LEU A 227 -0.47 -18.13 -0.57
N GLU A 228 -0.73 -19.42 -0.76
CA GLU A 228 0.25 -20.35 -1.35
C GLU A 228 0.59 -19.96 -2.80
N GLN A 229 -0.39 -19.52 -3.59
CA GLN A 229 -0.14 -19.00 -4.94
C GLN A 229 0.69 -17.71 -4.91
N ALA A 230 0.45 -16.81 -3.96
CA ALA A 230 1.26 -15.61 -3.78
C ALA A 230 2.73 -15.95 -3.45
N LEU A 231 2.95 -16.91 -2.54
CA LEU A 231 4.28 -17.37 -2.16
C LEU A 231 4.97 -18.20 -3.26
N GLN A 232 4.23 -18.85 -4.16
CA GLN A 232 4.81 -19.46 -5.36
C GLN A 232 5.37 -18.41 -6.32
N LYS A 233 4.72 -17.24 -6.43
CA LYS A 233 5.22 -16.11 -7.23
C LYS A 233 6.43 -15.44 -6.57
N GLN A 234 6.38 -15.22 -5.26
CA GLN A 234 7.47 -14.64 -4.48
C GLN A 234 7.58 -15.28 -3.08
N PRO A 235 8.53 -16.23 -2.89
CA PRO A 235 8.63 -17.00 -1.65
C PRO A 235 8.95 -16.19 -0.39
N ASP A 236 9.56 -15.01 -0.53
CA ASP A 236 9.98 -14.15 0.57
C ASP A 236 9.06 -12.93 0.79
N TYR A 237 7.88 -12.90 0.14
CA TYR A 237 6.96 -11.77 0.26
C TYR A 237 6.36 -11.69 1.68
N ALA A 238 6.86 -10.76 2.47
CA ALA A 238 6.63 -10.69 3.91
C ALA A 238 5.13 -10.63 4.30
N ASP A 239 4.32 -9.83 3.59
CA ASP A 239 2.88 -9.73 3.90
C ASP A 239 2.14 -11.05 3.63
N ALA A 240 2.56 -11.85 2.64
CA ALA A 240 1.95 -13.16 2.37
C ALA A 240 2.30 -14.13 3.51
N ILE A 241 3.55 -14.13 3.96
CA ILE A 241 4.01 -14.95 5.08
C ILE A 241 3.26 -14.53 6.36
N ALA A 242 3.06 -13.23 6.60
CA ALA A 242 2.31 -12.73 7.75
C ALA A 242 0.82 -13.14 7.71
N ASN A 243 0.17 -13.08 6.55
CA ASN A 243 -1.21 -13.56 6.43
C ASN A 243 -1.30 -15.09 6.58
N LEU A 244 -0.32 -15.85 6.09
CA LEU A 244 -0.24 -17.29 6.30
C LEU A 244 -0.01 -17.64 7.77
N LEU A 245 0.77 -16.82 8.49
CA LEU A 245 0.96 -16.94 9.93
C LEU A 245 -0.36 -16.78 10.67
N VAL A 246 -1.14 -15.74 10.34
CA VAL A 246 -2.49 -15.54 10.90
C VAL A 246 -3.37 -16.76 10.63
N LEU A 247 -3.43 -17.22 9.38
CA LEU A 247 -4.20 -18.40 8.97
C LEU A 247 -3.80 -19.66 9.77
N THR A 248 -2.49 -19.88 9.93
CA THR A 248 -1.94 -21.03 10.67
C THR A 248 -2.38 -21.00 12.14
N VAL A 249 -2.33 -19.83 12.77
CA VAL A 249 -2.76 -19.66 14.17
C VAL A 249 -4.26 -19.87 14.32
N ILE A 250 -5.10 -19.24 13.49
CA ILE A 250 -6.57 -19.36 13.63
C ILE A 250 -7.09 -20.78 13.33
N THR A 251 -6.36 -21.55 12.53
CA THR A 251 -6.67 -22.97 12.25
C THR A 251 -6.09 -23.92 13.28
N GLY A 252 -5.39 -23.42 14.31
CA GLY A 252 -4.84 -24.21 15.41
C GLY A 252 -3.63 -25.06 15.04
N LYS A 253 -2.94 -24.74 13.94
CA LYS A 253 -1.70 -25.39 13.50
C LYS A 253 -0.49 -24.75 14.19
N ASP A 254 0.64 -25.47 14.22
CA ASP A 254 1.89 -24.91 14.74
C ASP A 254 2.42 -23.80 13.81
N ALA A 255 2.64 -22.63 14.40
CA ALA A 255 3.04 -21.41 13.71
C ALA A 255 4.55 -21.12 13.81
N THR A 256 5.33 -21.99 14.47
CA THR A 256 6.75 -21.77 14.78
C THR A 256 7.60 -21.58 13.53
N GLU A 257 7.41 -22.43 12.52
CA GLU A 257 8.16 -22.35 11.25
C GLU A 257 7.82 -21.07 10.48
N ILE A 258 6.52 -20.76 10.30
CA ILE A 258 6.08 -19.56 9.57
C ILE A 258 6.50 -18.28 10.30
N THR A 259 6.48 -18.27 11.63
CA THR A 259 7.00 -17.15 12.43
C THR A 259 8.49 -16.92 12.16
N SER A 260 9.26 -17.99 12.06
CA SER A 260 10.69 -17.93 11.74
C SER A 260 10.93 -17.43 10.31
N SER A 261 10.13 -17.90 9.36
CA SER A 261 10.15 -17.41 7.98
C SER A 261 9.86 -15.91 7.90
N LEU A 262 8.85 -15.41 8.62
CA LEU A 262 8.54 -13.98 8.64
C LEU A 262 9.69 -13.15 9.23
N LYS A 263 10.30 -13.62 10.33
CA LYS A 263 11.46 -12.97 10.94
C LYS A 263 12.66 -12.90 9.99
N ASN A 264 12.88 -13.95 9.19
CA ASN A 264 13.96 -13.99 8.22
C ASN A 264 13.70 -13.06 7.03
N ALA A 265 12.46 -12.99 6.55
CA ALA A 265 12.08 -12.15 5.42
C ALA A 265 12.00 -10.65 5.79
N ALA A 266 11.40 -10.33 6.93
CA ALA A 266 11.17 -8.96 7.38
C ALA A 266 11.17 -8.90 8.93
N PRO A 267 12.33 -8.76 9.58
CA PRO A 267 12.43 -8.79 11.05
C PRO A 267 11.65 -7.65 11.73
N ASN A 268 11.50 -6.52 11.05
CA ASN A 268 10.77 -5.35 11.53
C ASN A 268 9.33 -5.27 10.97
N HIS A 269 8.78 -6.38 10.47
CA HIS A 269 7.43 -6.39 9.93
C HIS A 269 6.42 -5.94 11.00
N PRO A 270 5.46 -5.04 10.69
CA PRO A 270 4.55 -4.47 11.70
C PRO A 270 3.81 -5.50 12.56
N PHE A 271 3.44 -6.64 11.97
CA PHE A 271 2.84 -7.77 12.69
C PHE A 271 3.74 -8.33 13.81
N LEU A 272 5.05 -8.48 13.55
CA LEU A 272 6.00 -8.99 14.54
C LEU A 272 6.21 -7.97 15.66
N THR A 273 6.36 -6.70 15.31
CA THR A 273 6.51 -5.61 16.27
C THR A 273 5.29 -5.49 17.19
N ASP A 274 4.08 -5.53 16.62
CA ASP A 274 2.84 -5.49 17.43
C ASP A 274 2.74 -6.73 18.34
N LEU A 275 3.07 -7.93 17.83
CA LEU A 275 3.07 -9.16 18.61
C LEU A 275 4.02 -9.09 19.81
N GLU A 276 5.24 -8.57 19.60
CA GLU A 276 6.22 -8.36 20.67
C GLU A 276 5.72 -7.35 21.70
N GLU A 277 5.18 -6.20 21.26
CA GLU A 277 4.59 -5.19 22.14
C GLU A 277 3.45 -5.78 23.00
N LYS A 278 2.57 -6.59 22.40
CA LYS A 278 1.46 -7.23 23.15
C LYS A 278 1.97 -8.29 24.12
N SER A 279 3.06 -9.00 23.79
CA SER A 279 3.73 -9.92 24.72
C SER A 279 4.28 -9.18 25.95
N ASP A 280 4.99 -8.08 25.74
CA ASP A 280 5.52 -7.24 26.82
C ASP A 280 4.41 -6.65 27.70
N LEU A 281 3.30 -6.21 27.10
CA LEU A 281 2.13 -5.73 27.83
C LEU A 281 1.49 -6.83 28.67
N PHE A 282 1.43 -8.06 28.15
CA PHE A 282 0.94 -9.22 28.89
C PHE A 282 1.83 -9.53 30.09
N ASP A 283 3.14 -9.62 29.91
CA ASP A 283 4.09 -9.89 31.00
C ASP A 283 4.06 -8.81 32.07
N LYS A 284 3.98 -7.54 31.65
CA LYS A 284 3.79 -6.40 32.55
C LYS A 284 2.48 -6.51 33.34
N ALA A 285 1.39 -6.94 32.71
CA ALA A 285 0.12 -7.17 33.38
C ALA A 285 0.21 -8.35 34.37
N ALA A 286 0.78 -9.47 33.94
CA ALA A 286 0.96 -10.69 34.75
C ALA A 286 1.82 -10.43 36.00
N SER A 287 2.84 -9.58 35.89
CA SER A 287 3.69 -9.21 37.03
C SER A 287 2.90 -8.63 38.22
N LYS A 288 1.77 -7.96 37.96
CA LYS A 288 0.87 -7.41 39.00
C LYS A 288 0.15 -8.49 39.80
N PHE A 289 0.04 -9.69 39.26
CA PHE A 289 -0.63 -10.84 39.86
C PHE A 289 0.36 -11.89 40.38
N SER A 290 1.66 -11.65 40.26
CA SER A 290 2.68 -12.50 40.88
C SER A 290 2.56 -12.43 42.40
N ALA A 291 2.56 -13.59 43.06
CA ALA A 291 2.49 -13.65 44.52
C ALA A 291 3.70 -12.94 45.11
N LYS A 292 3.47 -11.88 45.90
CA LYS A 292 4.52 -11.31 46.75
C LYS A 292 4.88 -12.37 47.78
N VAL A 293 5.93 -13.13 47.52
CA VAL A 293 6.51 -14.00 48.54
C VAL A 293 7.04 -13.07 49.64
N ALA A 294 6.31 -12.99 50.75
CA ALA A 294 6.78 -12.32 51.95
C ALA A 294 7.98 -13.12 52.47
N ALA A 295 9.15 -12.49 52.49
CA ALA A 295 10.36 -13.00 53.14
C ALA A 295 10.22 -12.93 54.66
#